data_AF-A0A4R9GSS9-F1
#
_entry.id   AF-A0A4R9GSS9-F1
#
_cell.length_a   1.000
_cell.length_b   1.000
_cell.length_c   1.000
_cell.angle_alpha   90.00
_cell.angle_beta   90.00
_cell.angle_gamma   90.00
#
_symmetry.space_group_name_H-M   'P 1'
#
loop_
_entity.id
_entity.type
_entity.pdbx_description
1 polymer ?
#
loop_
_entity_poly.entity_id
_entity_poly.type
_entity_poly.pdbx_seq_one_letter_code
_entity_poly.pdbx_strand_id
1 'polypeptide(L)'
;MSKNFCLYWTFLLILPISDAIATTIVFLPGSWQGLAPQAIEGTTEKPFELARLGQFYANNVYSVKIKEVFSSRAEVEMQEYLRPQLSKESFKDACLRFKTDYVVRDAIEIQINIRIDRTVFDCNLYRWEEFSAVGKKDLFEVLERLTRNSLLFVPRKSQKEVKIESKPLPQIQIFVVDGSFSFAPERKEFMSQIESFSWRPETKFRLAIFGESGSKIYPESTRKEMIAQWKEWKPAGKSVTSDIANALVRLRRILISQDKMGTKPVLSVIILTNAKEGKSDGSYSAAIEALRQIGCKVTILYSSYSGPESRRAQKEASVRGADFKEVTYFQRIATSRDSKTLVFQGGRLYVTPQVLGSGAEIDESVLEKVDLSGVYSSGDSLNPWALASLYEEIRKEKVISSEPVRSNFSVLFGKSVTYTSKEPEFFSGKKALVRAKGKAFWMQFPSFFELSEGKKGIWKATFLSSPYSSEAVEVLPESVENYPYSPPRTLDCDPSVVRNYFQNTEKSKFDCLVRGEILELARP
;
A
#
# COMPACT_ATOMS: atom_id res chain seq x y z
N MET A 1 -5.13 -66.26 8.29
CA MET A 1 -5.42 -64.99 7.57
C MET A 1 -4.10 -64.31 7.28
N SER A 2 -3.71 -64.22 6.01
CA SER A 2 -2.31 -64.03 5.62
C SER A 2 -1.84 -62.58 5.78
N LYS A 3 -0.55 -62.42 6.10
CA LYS A 3 0.18 -61.15 6.21
C LYS A 3 0.13 -60.29 4.93
N ASN A 4 -0.41 -60.81 3.82
CA ASN A 4 -0.57 -60.08 2.57
C ASN A 4 -1.78 -59.14 2.55
N PHE A 5 -2.75 -59.29 3.47
CA PHE A 5 -3.92 -58.41 3.49
C PHE A 5 -3.60 -57.01 4.07
N CYS A 6 -2.60 -56.92 4.95
CA CYS A 6 -2.20 -55.66 5.58
C CYS A 6 -1.28 -54.81 4.69
N LEU A 7 -0.50 -55.45 3.80
CA LEU A 7 0.36 -54.79 2.80
C LEU A 7 -0.43 -54.15 1.66
N TYR A 8 -1.57 -54.72 1.26
CA TYR A 8 -2.45 -54.12 0.26
C TYR A 8 -3.14 -52.83 0.75
N TRP A 9 -3.47 -52.76 2.04
CA TRP A 9 -4.05 -51.54 2.64
C TRP A 9 -3.03 -50.43 2.79
N THR A 10 -1.76 -50.75 3.08
CA THR A 10 -0.69 -49.75 3.13
C THR A 10 -0.29 -49.27 1.75
N PHE A 11 -0.34 -50.11 0.70
CA PHE A 11 -0.11 -49.66 -0.67
C PHE A 11 -1.26 -48.81 -1.26
N LEU A 12 -2.51 -49.05 -0.85
CA LEU A 12 -3.65 -48.19 -1.23
C LEU A 12 -3.64 -46.82 -0.51
N LEU A 13 -2.95 -46.72 0.64
CA LEU A 13 -2.72 -45.47 1.37
C LEU A 13 -1.45 -44.72 0.91
N ILE A 14 -0.65 -45.31 0.01
CA ILE A 14 0.55 -44.71 -0.59
C ILE A 14 0.37 -44.68 -2.12
N LEU A 15 -0.84 -44.33 -2.59
CA LEU A 15 -0.93 -43.64 -3.86
C LEU A 15 -0.25 -42.27 -3.65
N PRO A 16 0.78 -41.93 -4.43
CA PRO A 16 1.36 -40.60 -4.32
C PRO A 16 0.24 -39.61 -4.64
N ILE A 17 0.06 -38.60 -3.79
CA ILE A 17 -0.84 -37.45 -3.98
C ILE A 17 -0.34 -36.55 -5.15
N SER A 18 0.47 -37.09 -6.04
CA SER A 18 0.92 -36.46 -7.27
C SER A 18 -0.06 -36.81 -8.39
N ASP A 19 -0.74 -35.79 -8.89
CA ASP A 19 -1.76 -35.79 -9.95
C ASP A 19 -3.14 -36.33 -9.55
N ALA A 20 -3.74 -35.70 -8.52
CA ALA A 20 -5.20 -35.66 -8.42
C ALA A 20 -5.76 -35.19 -9.78
N ILE A 21 -6.67 -35.96 -10.38
CA ILE A 21 -7.34 -35.64 -11.64
C ILE A 21 -7.87 -34.20 -11.53
N ALA A 22 -7.19 -33.25 -12.15
CA ALA A 22 -7.57 -31.86 -12.08
C ALA A 22 -8.86 -31.70 -12.88
N THR A 23 -9.95 -31.39 -12.21
CA THR A 23 -11.25 -31.11 -12.82
C THR A 23 -11.05 -30.11 -13.96
N THR A 24 -11.48 -30.49 -15.16
CA THR A 24 -11.32 -29.68 -16.36
C THR A 24 -12.50 -28.72 -16.51
N ILE A 25 -12.19 -27.45 -16.74
CA ILE A 25 -13.21 -26.41 -16.90
C ILE A 25 -12.95 -25.62 -18.17
N VAL A 26 -14.01 -25.40 -18.94
CA VAL A 26 -14.04 -24.47 -20.06
C VAL A 26 -14.89 -23.26 -19.67
N PHE A 27 -14.38 -22.06 -19.93
CA PHE A 27 -15.13 -20.82 -19.84
C PHE A 27 -15.50 -20.35 -21.24
N LEU A 28 -16.80 -20.28 -21.53
CA LEU A 28 -17.32 -19.77 -22.79
C LEU A 28 -17.36 -18.23 -22.80
N PRO A 29 -17.30 -17.59 -23.98
CA PRO A 29 -17.53 -16.16 -24.10
C PRO A 29 -18.85 -15.74 -23.45
N GLY A 30 -18.75 -14.74 -22.57
CA GLY A 30 -19.88 -14.23 -21.80
C GLY A 30 -20.64 -13.11 -22.50
N SER A 31 -21.64 -12.54 -21.81
CA SER A 31 -22.31 -11.32 -22.25
C SER A 31 -21.98 -10.15 -21.33
N TRP A 32 -21.82 -8.97 -21.91
CA TRP A 32 -21.49 -7.75 -21.16
C TRP A 32 -22.43 -6.61 -21.51
N GLN A 33 -23.18 -6.13 -20.52
CA GLN A 33 -24.05 -4.97 -20.64
C GLN A 33 -23.62 -3.88 -19.66
N GLY A 34 -23.53 -2.63 -20.14
CA GLY A 34 -23.11 -1.46 -19.35
C GLY A 34 -21.66 -1.02 -19.59
N LEU A 35 -21.19 -0.09 -18.75
CA LEU A 35 -19.85 0.52 -18.83
C LEU A 35 -18.78 -0.52 -18.50
N ALA A 36 -17.88 -0.78 -19.44
CA ALA A 36 -16.76 -1.70 -19.25
C ALA A 36 -15.51 -0.94 -18.77
N PRO A 37 -14.50 -1.61 -18.18
CA PRO A 37 -13.21 -0.99 -17.96
C PRO A 37 -12.65 -0.38 -19.25
N GLN A 38 -12.03 0.80 -19.16
CA GLN A 38 -11.51 1.55 -20.31
C GLN A 38 -10.63 0.71 -21.25
N ALA A 39 -9.88 -0.24 -20.71
CA ALA A 39 -8.99 -1.13 -21.48
C ALA A 39 -9.71 -1.99 -22.54
N ILE A 40 -11.02 -2.22 -22.39
CA ILE A 40 -11.84 -3.05 -23.30
C ILE A 40 -13.12 -2.34 -23.75
N GLU A 41 -13.30 -1.07 -23.38
CA GLU A 41 -14.46 -0.28 -23.75
C GLU A 41 -14.53 -0.10 -25.27
N GLY A 42 -15.74 -0.22 -25.85
CA GLY A 42 -15.95 -0.16 -27.30
C GLY A 42 -15.37 -1.35 -28.10
N THR A 43 -14.73 -2.33 -27.46
CA THR A 43 -14.14 -3.49 -28.16
C THR A 43 -15.11 -4.67 -28.25
N THR A 44 -14.94 -5.50 -29.28
CA THR A 44 -15.59 -6.82 -29.38
C THR A 44 -14.94 -7.88 -28.48
N GLU A 45 -13.96 -7.51 -27.65
CA GLU A 45 -13.26 -8.45 -26.76
C GLU A 45 -13.97 -8.70 -25.43
N LYS A 46 -14.97 -7.89 -25.05
CA LYS A 46 -15.65 -8.00 -23.75
C LYS A 46 -16.12 -9.44 -23.42
N PRO A 47 -16.75 -10.19 -24.34
CA PRO A 47 -17.16 -11.58 -24.10
C PRO A 47 -16.01 -12.51 -23.72
N PHE A 48 -14.89 -12.38 -24.43
CA PHE A 48 -13.69 -13.21 -24.22
C PHE A 48 -12.92 -12.77 -22.97
N GLU A 49 -12.87 -11.47 -22.71
CA GLU A 49 -12.26 -10.94 -21.50
C GLU A 49 -12.98 -11.43 -20.24
N LEU A 50 -14.32 -11.50 -20.28
CA LEU A 50 -15.11 -12.07 -19.19
C LEU A 50 -14.79 -13.55 -18.96
N ALA A 51 -14.65 -14.34 -20.03
CA ALA A 51 -14.21 -15.72 -19.91
C ALA A 51 -12.81 -15.82 -19.27
N ARG A 52 -11.84 -14.99 -19.68
CA ARG A 52 -10.49 -14.95 -19.07
C ARG A 52 -10.51 -14.56 -17.59
N LEU A 53 -11.38 -13.63 -17.21
CA LEU A 53 -11.57 -13.26 -15.81
C LEU A 53 -12.11 -14.45 -15.00
N GLY A 54 -13.11 -15.17 -15.53
CA GLY A 54 -13.61 -16.40 -14.92
C GLY A 54 -12.52 -17.46 -14.74
N GLN A 55 -11.70 -17.68 -15.77
CA GLN A 55 -10.55 -18.59 -15.74
C GLN A 55 -9.54 -18.21 -14.66
N PHE A 56 -9.19 -16.92 -14.56
CA PHE A 56 -8.26 -16.41 -13.56
C PHE A 56 -8.75 -16.69 -12.14
N TYR A 57 -9.98 -16.29 -11.81
CA TYR A 57 -10.52 -16.50 -10.46
C TYR A 57 -10.74 -17.98 -10.13
N ALA A 58 -11.16 -18.78 -11.10
CA ALA A 58 -11.32 -20.22 -10.90
C ALA A 58 -9.98 -20.90 -10.63
N ASN A 59 -8.94 -20.57 -11.41
CA ASN A 59 -7.58 -21.06 -11.18
C ASN A 59 -7.00 -20.58 -9.84
N ASN A 60 -7.46 -19.44 -9.30
CA ASN A 60 -7.00 -18.96 -7.99
C ASN A 60 -7.62 -19.70 -6.82
N VAL A 61 -8.87 -20.14 -6.95
CA VAL A 61 -9.65 -20.75 -5.86
C VAL A 61 -9.58 -22.28 -5.90
N TYR A 62 -9.59 -22.87 -7.09
CA TYR A 62 -9.81 -24.29 -7.30
C TYR A 62 -8.61 -25.01 -7.93
N SER A 63 -8.48 -26.30 -7.60
CA SER A 63 -7.49 -27.21 -8.19
C SER A 63 -8.02 -27.72 -9.53
N VAL A 64 -8.00 -26.84 -10.53
CA VAL A 64 -8.61 -27.09 -11.85
C VAL A 64 -7.59 -26.96 -12.97
N LYS A 65 -7.85 -27.67 -14.06
CA LYS A 65 -7.18 -27.46 -15.35
C LYS A 65 -8.11 -26.66 -16.25
N ILE A 66 -7.77 -25.42 -16.52
CA ILE A 66 -8.51 -24.59 -17.46
C ILE A 66 -8.17 -25.05 -18.88
N LYS A 67 -9.19 -25.41 -19.65
CA LYS A 67 -9.06 -25.66 -21.09
C LYS A 67 -9.22 -24.35 -21.83
N GLU A 68 -8.12 -23.86 -22.38
CA GLU A 68 -8.15 -22.69 -23.24
C GLU A 68 -8.76 -23.05 -24.59
N VAL A 69 -9.87 -22.40 -24.90
CA VAL A 69 -10.62 -22.63 -26.13
C VAL A 69 -10.60 -21.43 -27.06
N PHE A 70 -9.89 -20.36 -26.71
CA PHE A 70 -9.71 -19.20 -27.58
C PHE A 70 -8.33 -18.60 -27.39
N SER A 71 -7.47 -18.80 -28.39
CA SER A 71 -6.12 -18.22 -28.44
C SER A 71 -6.06 -16.99 -29.35
N SER A 72 -6.95 -16.93 -30.36
CA SER A 72 -7.13 -15.76 -31.25
C SER A 72 -8.60 -15.44 -31.53
N ARG A 73 -8.90 -14.19 -31.90
CA ARG A 73 -10.26 -13.68 -32.18
C ARG A 73 -10.94 -14.33 -33.40
N ALA A 74 -10.18 -15.00 -34.26
CA ALA A 74 -10.60 -15.48 -35.58
C ALA A 74 -11.09 -16.93 -35.57
N GLU A 75 -11.18 -17.57 -34.41
CA GLU A 75 -11.69 -18.93 -34.30
C GLU A 75 -13.20 -18.91 -34.59
N VAL A 76 -13.57 -19.23 -35.84
CA VAL A 76 -14.95 -19.30 -36.38
C VAL A 76 -15.87 -20.08 -35.43
N GLU A 77 -15.30 -21.07 -34.76
CA GLU A 77 -15.90 -21.96 -33.78
C GLU A 77 -16.45 -21.25 -32.53
N MET A 78 -15.97 -20.05 -32.19
CA MET A 78 -16.40 -19.32 -30.99
C MET A 78 -17.56 -18.36 -31.26
N GLN A 79 -17.85 -18.07 -32.53
CA GLN A 79 -18.91 -17.13 -32.92
C GLN A 79 -20.30 -17.61 -32.47
N GLU A 80 -20.51 -18.94 -32.40
CA GLU A 80 -21.78 -19.53 -31.96
C GLU A 80 -22.10 -19.23 -30.49
N TYR A 81 -21.07 -19.01 -29.66
CA TYR A 81 -21.21 -18.75 -28.22
C TYR A 81 -21.33 -17.25 -27.86
N LEU A 82 -21.20 -16.35 -28.85
CA LEU A 82 -21.33 -14.89 -28.65
C LEU A 82 -22.79 -14.42 -28.55
N ARG A 83 -23.76 -15.31 -28.74
CA ARG A 83 -25.20 -15.00 -28.60
C ARG A 83 -25.52 -14.62 -27.16
N PRO A 84 -26.32 -13.58 -26.88
CA PRO A 84 -26.63 -13.15 -25.51
C PRO A 84 -27.14 -14.30 -24.62
N GLN A 85 -28.04 -15.12 -25.15
CA GLN A 85 -28.56 -16.31 -24.49
C GLN A 85 -28.13 -17.57 -25.24
N LEU A 86 -27.79 -18.61 -24.48
CA LEU A 86 -27.43 -19.93 -24.99
C LEU A 86 -28.38 -20.97 -24.39
N SER A 87 -28.76 -21.96 -25.18
CA SER A 87 -29.64 -23.03 -24.72
C SER A 87 -28.87 -24.12 -23.97
N LYS A 88 -29.58 -25.00 -23.26
CA LYS A 88 -28.98 -26.17 -22.60
C LYS A 88 -28.22 -27.05 -23.59
N GLU A 89 -28.74 -27.18 -24.81
CA GLU A 89 -28.13 -27.93 -25.91
C GLU A 89 -26.78 -27.32 -26.31
N SER A 90 -26.66 -25.98 -26.34
CA SER A 90 -25.39 -25.32 -26.65
C SER A 90 -24.27 -25.68 -25.64
N PHE A 91 -24.61 -25.82 -24.37
CA PHE A 91 -23.65 -26.25 -23.34
C PHE A 91 -23.35 -27.76 -23.43
N LYS A 92 -24.35 -28.58 -23.76
CA LYS A 92 -24.16 -30.00 -24.03
C LYS A 92 -23.20 -30.22 -25.21
N ASP A 93 -23.37 -29.46 -26.29
CA ASP A 93 -22.50 -29.51 -27.46
C ASP A 93 -21.08 -29.06 -27.10
N ALA A 94 -20.94 -28.00 -26.29
CA ALA A 94 -19.65 -27.56 -25.76
C ALA A 94 -18.96 -28.65 -24.91
N CYS A 95 -19.70 -29.39 -24.07
CA CYS A 95 -19.15 -30.52 -23.30
C CYS A 95 -18.54 -31.58 -24.22
N LEU A 96 -19.29 -31.99 -25.25
CA LEU A 96 -18.84 -33.01 -26.22
C LEU A 96 -17.64 -32.52 -27.03
N ARG A 97 -17.69 -31.26 -27.47
CA ARG A 97 -16.66 -30.62 -28.29
C ARG A 97 -15.34 -30.49 -27.55
N PHE A 98 -15.36 -29.91 -26.35
CA PHE A 98 -14.15 -29.59 -25.60
C PHE A 98 -13.71 -30.72 -24.65
N LYS A 99 -14.54 -31.75 -24.47
CA LYS A 99 -14.29 -32.92 -23.61
C LYS A 99 -13.92 -32.50 -22.18
N THR A 100 -14.76 -31.70 -21.54
CA THR A 100 -14.48 -31.08 -20.24
C THR A 100 -15.47 -31.56 -19.17
N ASP A 101 -15.13 -31.40 -17.89
CA ASP A 101 -16.04 -31.77 -16.78
C ASP A 101 -17.09 -30.69 -16.55
N TYR A 102 -16.70 -29.41 -16.64
CA TYR A 102 -17.59 -28.27 -16.50
C TYR A 102 -17.47 -27.29 -17.65
N VAL A 103 -18.63 -26.76 -18.07
CA VAL A 103 -18.74 -25.60 -18.98
C VAL A 103 -19.35 -24.45 -18.20
N VAL A 104 -18.66 -23.32 -18.16
CA VAL A 104 -19.05 -22.14 -17.40
C VAL A 104 -19.23 -20.95 -18.33
N ARG A 105 -20.24 -20.12 -18.06
CA ARG A 105 -20.49 -18.89 -18.79
C ARG A 105 -21.00 -17.80 -17.86
N ASP A 106 -20.46 -16.60 -18.01
CA ASP A 106 -20.83 -15.44 -17.22
C ASP A 106 -21.60 -14.41 -18.04
N ALA A 107 -22.59 -13.78 -17.43
CA ALA A 107 -23.34 -12.65 -17.95
C ALA A 107 -23.25 -11.48 -16.96
N ILE A 108 -22.71 -10.36 -17.41
CA ILE A 108 -22.51 -9.15 -16.60
C ILE A 108 -23.51 -8.08 -17.02
N GLU A 109 -24.14 -7.47 -16.02
CA GLU A 109 -24.92 -6.25 -16.15
C GLU A 109 -24.42 -5.18 -15.17
N ILE A 110 -23.96 -4.04 -15.71
CA ILE A 110 -23.45 -2.90 -14.95
C ILE A 110 -24.42 -1.73 -15.13
N GLN A 111 -25.17 -1.44 -14.06
CA GLN A 111 -26.02 -0.26 -13.93
C GLN A 111 -25.56 0.55 -12.69
N ILE A 112 -26.44 0.73 -11.70
CA ILE A 112 -26.09 1.29 -10.38
C ILE A 112 -25.28 0.27 -9.57
N ASN A 113 -25.64 -1.01 -9.69
CA ASN A 113 -24.93 -2.14 -9.11
C ASN A 113 -24.36 -3.02 -10.24
N ILE A 114 -23.35 -3.80 -9.91
CA ILE A 114 -22.78 -4.83 -10.78
C ILE A 114 -23.49 -6.14 -10.43
N ARG A 115 -24.23 -6.69 -11.38
CA ARG A 115 -24.83 -8.02 -11.30
C ARG A 115 -24.07 -8.95 -12.24
N ILE A 116 -23.71 -10.12 -11.73
CA ILE A 116 -23.07 -11.18 -12.51
C ILE A 116 -23.86 -12.45 -12.29
N ASP A 117 -24.39 -12.98 -13.38
CA ASP A 117 -25.07 -14.27 -13.44
C ASP A 117 -24.13 -15.29 -14.10
N ARG A 118 -23.87 -16.40 -13.42
CA ARG A 118 -23.02 -17.49 -13.89
C ARG A 118 -23.85 -18.73 -14.10
N THR A 119 -23.77 -19.27 -15.31
CA THR A 119 -24.26 -20.60 -15.63
C THR A 119 -23.11 -21.60 -15.49
N VAL A 120 -23.34 -22.67 -14.73
CA VAL A 120 -22.43 -23.81 -14.62
C VAL A 120 -23.16 -25.05 -15.13
N PHE A 121 -22.56 -25.71 -16.12
CA PHE A 121 -23.07 -26.97 -16.65
C PHE A 121 -22.09 -28.10 -16.33
N ASP A 122 -22.56 -29.09 -15.57
CA ASP A 122 -21.83 -30.32 -15.27
C ASP A 122 -22.01 -31.30 -16.44
N CYS A 123 -20.92 -31.54 -17.17
CA CYS A 123 -20.92 -32.41 -18.35
C CYS A 123 -21.09 -33.89 -18.01
N ASN A 124 -20.75 -34.30 -16.78
CA ASN A 124 -20.85 -35.68 -16.33
C ASN A 124 -22.29 -35.98 -15.87
N LEU A 125 -22.93 -35.03 -15.18
CA LEU A 125 -24.29 -35.17 -14.66
C LEU A 125 -25.38 -34.57 -15.57
N TYR A 126 -24.99 -33.90 -16.66
CA TYR A 126 -25.88 -33.10 -17.53
C TYR A 126 -26.77 -32.12 -16.74
N ARG A 127 -26.21 -31.58 -15.65
CA ARG A 127 -26.89 -30.71 -14.70
C ARG A 127 -26.57 -29.26 -15.02
N TRP A 128 -27.62 -28.43 -15.05
CA TRP A 128 -27.54 -26.99 -15.28
C TRP A 128 -27.81 -26.27 -13.97
N GLU A 129 -26.92 -25.37 -13.58
CA GLU A 129 -27.05 -24.55 -12.38
C GLU A 129 -26.77 -23.09 -12.69
N GLU A 130 -27.49 -22.20 -12.01
CA GLU A 130 -27.34 -20.75 -12.15
C GLU A 130 -27.04 -20.13 -10.79
N PHE A 131 -26.08 -19.21 -10.80
CA PHE A 131 -25.61 -18.50 -9.62
C PHE A 131 -25.59 -17.01 -9.93
N SER A 132 -25.97 -16.18 -8.95
CA SER A 132 -25.97 -14.73 -9.11
C SER A 132 -25.22 -14.06 -7.98
N ALA A 133 -24.47 -13.01 -8.30
CA ALA A 133 -23.83 -12.13 -7.33
C ALA A 133 -24.08 -10.66 -7.68
N VAL A 134 -24.41 -9.85 -6.67
CA VAL A 134 -24.66 -8.41 -6.83
C VAL A 134 -23.77 -7.61 -5.88
N GLY A 135 -23.05 -6.62 -6.40
CA GLY A 135 -22.19 -5.74 -5.60
C GLY A 135 -22.14 -4.32 -6.10
N LYS A 136 -21.60 -3.43 -5.27
CA LYS A 136 -21.45 -2.01 -5.61
C LYS A 136 -20.03 -1.76 -6.12
N LYS A 137 -19.91 -1.15 -7.31
CA LYS A 137 -18.71 -0.45 -7.83
C LYS A 137 -17.40 -1.25 -8.01
N ASP A 138 -17.28 -2.49 -7.54
CA ASP A 138 -16.08 -3.33 -7.73
C ASP A 138 -16.42 -4.65 -8.45
N LEU A 139 -16.06 -4.73 -9.73
CA LEU A 139 -16.28 -5.91 -10.56
C LEU A 139 -15.49 -7.13 -10.07
N PHE A 140 -14.24 -6.90 -9.66
CA PHE A 140 -13.29 -7.95 -9.31
C PHE A 140 -13.72 -8.68 -8.04
N GLU A 141 -14.19 -7.93 -7.04
CA GLU A 141 -14.77 -8.50 -5.82
C GLU A 141 -16.01 -9.35 -6.11
N VAL A 142 -16.91 -8.87 -6.99
CA VAL A 142 -18.14 -9.60 -7.30
C VAL A 142 -17.83 -10.91 -8.03
N LEU A 143 -16.89 -10.89 -8.99
CA LEU A 143 -16.43 -12.08 -9.70
C LEU A 143 -15.74 -13.09 -8.78
N GLU A 144 -14.87 -12.64 -7.89
CA GLU A 144 -14.20 -13.50 -6.93
C GLU A 144 -15.21 -14.19 -6.01
N ARG A 145 -16.15 -13.43 -5.45
CA ARG A 145 -17.20 -13.95 -4.57
C ARG A 145 -18.12 -14.93 -5.30
N LEU A 146 -18.55 -14.60 -6.52
CA LEU A 146 -19.35 -15.51 -7.34
C LEU A 146 -18.60 -16.82 -7.60
N THR A 147 -17.31 -16.71 -7.93
CA THR A 147 -16.47 -17.87 -8.21
C THR A 147 -16.36 -18.82 -7.04
N ARG A 148 -16.11 -18.30 -5.83
CA ARG A 148 -16.04 -19.09 -4.59
C ARG A 148 -17.32 -19.89 -4.31
N ASN A 149 -18.47 -19.42 -4.80
CA ASN A 149 -19.79 -20.00 -4.50
C ASN A 149 -20.37 -20.85 -5.65
N SER A 150 -19.80 -20.76 -6.86
CA SER A 150 -20.39 -21.34 -8.08
C SER A 150 -19.91 -22.75 -8.45
N LEU A 151 -18.77 -23.21 -7.93
CA LEU A 151 -18.18 -24.51 -8.26
C LEU A 151 -18.09 -25.37 -7.00
N LEU A 152 -19.24 -25.79 -6.48
CA LEU A 152 -19.38 -26.40 -5.15
C LEU A 152 -18.69 -27.77 -5.02
N PHE A 153 -18.63 -28.54 -6.10
CA PHE A 153 -18.07 -29.90 -6.12
C PHE A 153 -16.61 -29.94 -6.58
N VAL A 154 -16.03 -28.80 -6.94
CA VAL A 154 -14.66 -28.72 -7.42
C VAL A 154 -13.71 -28.57 -6.21
N PRO A 155 -12.67 -29.41 -6.09
CA PRO A 155 -11.70 -29.29 -5.00
C PRO A 155 -11.04 -27.91 -4.96
N ARG A 156 -11.01 -27.29 -3.79
CA ARG A 156 -10.31 -26.01 -3.58
C ARG A 156 -8.81 -26.25 -3.45
N LYS A 157 -7.99 -25.31 -3.95
CA LYS A 157 -6.55 -25.33 -3.68
C LYS A 157 -6.34 -25.18 -2.17
N SER A 158 -5.37 -25.91 -1.62
CA SER A 158 -4.84 -25.63 -0.29
C SER A 158 -4.12 -24.28 -0.37
N GLN A 159 -4.86 -23.18 -0.27
CA GLN A 159 -4.22 -21.90 -0.03
C GLN A 159 -3.53 -22.04 1.32
N LYS A 160 -2.21 -21.81 1.39
CA LYS A 160 -1.63 -21.33 2.63
C LYS A 160 -2.39 -20.04 2.89
N GLU A 161 -3.46 -20.12 3.67
CA GLU A 161 -3.99 -18.92 4.30
C GLU A 161 -2.78 -18.36 5.02
N VAL A 162 -2.29 -17.20 4.54
CA VAL A 162 -1.55 -16.31 5.42
C VAL A 162 -2.58 -15.97 6.47
N LYS A 163 -2.64 -16.82 7.50
CA LYS A 163 -3.37 -16.53 8.71
C LYS A 163 -2.69 -15.28 9.22
N ILE A 164 -3.28 -14.14 8.92
CA ILE A 164 -3.11 -12.95 9.75
C ILE A 164 -3.77 -13.37 11.06
N GLU A 165 -3.00 -14.06 11.90
CA GLU A 165 -3.50 -14.98 12.92
C GLU A 165 -4.15 -14.26 14.11
N SER A 166 -4.25 -12.93 14.02
CA SER A 166 -5.12 -12.11 14.84
C SER A 166 -5.91 -11.18 13.93
N LYS A 167 -7.23 -11.05 14.15
CA LYS A 167 -7.92 -9.81 13.74
C LYS A 167 -7.09 -8.67 14.33
N PRO A 168 -6.44 -7.82 13.51
CA PRO A 168 -5.61 -6.76 14.04
C PRO A 168 -6.48 -5.96 15.01
N LEU A 169 -5.97 -5.72 16.21
CA LEU A 169 -6.62 -4.81 17.15
C LEU A 169 -6.94 -3.52 16.40
N PRO A 170 -8.14 -2.93 16.59
CA PRO A 170 -8.50 -1.71 15.90
C PRO A 170 -7.42 -0.66 16.15
N GLN A 171 -6.77 -0.21 15.07
CA GLN A 171 -5.71 0.78 15.14
C GLN A 171 -6.33 2.16 14.98
N ILE A 172 -6.06 3.05 15.95
CA ILE A 172 -6.40 4.47 15.84
C ILE A 172 -5.10 5.23 15.62
N GLN A 173 -4.96 5.78 14.43
CA GLN A 173 -3.87 6.67 14.07
C GLN A 173 -4.24 8.10 14.43
N ILE A 174 -3.54 8.67 15.41
CA ILE A 174 -3.75 10.01 15.94
C ILE A 174 -2.64 10.92 15.41
N PHE A 175 -3.01 12.00 14.74
CA PHE A 175 -2.08 13.03 14.30
C PHE A 175 -2.27 14.28 15.14
N VAL A 176 -1.19 14.74 15.78
CA VAL A 176 -1.15 16.00 16.52
C VAL A 176 -0.30 16.96 15.69
N VAL A 177 -0.95 17.86 14.96
CA VAL A 177 -0.33 18.64 13.88
C VAL A 177 -0.26 20.11 14.24
N ASP A 178 0.91 20.69 14.02
CA ASP A 178 1.15 22.11 14.19
C ASP A 178 0.39 22.94 13.13
N GLY A 179 -0.53 23.76 13.60
CA GLY A 179 -1.39 24.65 12.83
C GLY A 179 -0.78 26.04 12.58
N SER A 180 0.46 26.31 12.98
CA SER A 180 1.12 27.63 12.85
C SER A 180 1.60 27.94 11.43
N PHE A 181 1.85 29.21 11.12
CA PHE A 181 2.39 29.58 9.79
C PHE A 181 3.79 29.05 9.54
N SER A 182 4.60 28.94 10.60
CA SER A 182 5.97 28.45 10.50
C SER A 182 6.00 27.04 9.92
N PHE A 183 5.00 26.19 10.21
CA PHE A 183 4.93 24.79 9.76
C PHE A 183 4.24 24.59 8.40
N ALA A 184 3.99 25.66 7.63
CA ALA A 184 3.23 25.57 6.38
C ALA A 184 3.76 24.58 5.33
N PRO A 185 5.08 24.48 5.08
CA PRO A 185 5.62 23.56 4.09
C PRO A 185 5.40 22.10 4.46
N GLU A 186 5.69 21.72 5.70
CA GLU A 186 5.51 20.36 6.19
C GLU A 186 4.05 19.94 6.25
N ARG A 187 3.13 20.87 6.47
CA ARG A 187 1.69 20.59 6.37
C ARG A 187 1.26 20.17 4.98
N LYS A 188 1.80 20.81 3.94
CA LYS A 188 1.50 20.43 2.55
C LYS A 188 2.04 19.04 2.27
N GLU A 189 3.26 18.74 2.73
CA GLU A 189 3.87 17.42 2.59
C GLU A 189 3.07 16.35 3.37
N PHE A 190 2.71 16.63 4.63
CA PHE A 190 1.82 15.80 5.44
C PHE A 190 0.52 15.46 4.72
N MET A 191 -0.20 16.45 4.20
CA MET A 191 -1.46 16.20 3.50
C MET A 191 -1.26 15.37 2.23
N SER A 192 -0.19 15.63 1.48
CA SER A 192 0.18 14.80 0.33
C SER A 192 0.49 13.35 0.74
N GLN A 193 1.13 13.15 1.89
CA GLN A 193 1.39 11.80 2.43
C GLN A 193 0.12 11.11 2.90
N ILE A 194 -0.77 11.81 3.62
CA ILE A 194 -2.09 11.26 3.98
C ILE A 194 -2.86 10.81 2.73
N GLU A 195 -2.77 11.59 1.65
CA GLU A 195 -3.44 11.30 0.38
C GLU A 195 -2.79 10.15 -0.42
N SER A 196 -1.47 9.99 -0.33
CA SER A 196 -0.74 8.96 -1.09
C SER A 196 -0.62 7.64 -0.34
N PHE A 197 -0.63 7.65 1.00
CA PHE A 197 -0.53 6.44 1.81
C PHE A 197 -1.70 5.50 1.58
N SER A 198 -1.37 4.23 1.38
CA SER A 198 -2.33 3.14 1.35
C SER A 198 -2.56 2.69 2.80
N TRP A 199 -3.69 3.10 3.38
CA TRP A 199 -4.05 2.82 4.77
C TRP A 199 -4.82 1.51 4.88
N ARG A 200 -4.67 0.81 6.02
CA ARG A 200 -5.51 -0.37 6.26
C ARG A 200 -6.98 0.05 6.41
N PRO A 201 -7.96 -0.69 5.85
CA PRO A 201 -9.37 -0.30 5.87
C PRO A 201 -9.94 -0.10 7.29
N GLU A 202 -9.43 -0.87 8.24
CA GLU A 202 -9.79 -0.80 9.66
C GLU A 202 -9.15 0.36 10.43
N THR A 203 -8.19 1.09 9.83
CA THR A 203 -7.53 2.22 10.50
C THR A 203 -8.51 3.36 10.66
N LYS A 204 -8.75 3.77 11.90
CA LYS A 204 -9.47 5.00 12.23
C LYS A 204 -8.49 6.12 12.45
N PHE A 205 -8.91 7.33 12.11
CA PHE A 205 -8.07 8.52 12.21
C PHE A 205 -8.59 9.44 13.29
N ARG A 206 -7.69 10.13 13.95
CA ARG A 206 -8.04 11.29 14.78
C ARG A 206 -7.05 12.40 14.52
N LEU A 207 -7.58 13.60 14.33
CA LEU A 207 -6.79 14.80 14.11
C LEU A 207 -6.87 15.71 15.34
N ALA A 208 -5.73 16.14 15.84
CA ALA A 208 -5.59 17.21 16.81
C ALA A 208 -4.73 18.29 16.17
N ILE A 209 -5.22 19.53 16.14
CA ILE A 209 -4.48 20.67 15.61
C ILE A 209 -4.23 21.63 16.76
N PHE A 210 -3.02 22.17 16.85
CA PHE A 210 -2.63 23.16 17.87
C PHE A 210 -1.92 24.35 17.23
N GLY A 211 -1.97 25.50 17.87
CA GLY A 211 -1.25 26.70 17.47
C GLY A 211 -1.55 27.85 18.42
N GLU A 212 -1.16 29.07 18.04
CA GLU A 212 -1.33 30.27 18.87
C GLU A 212 -2.79 30.56 19.25
N SER A 213 -3.73 30.24 18.34
CA SER A 213 -5.17 30.39 18.56
C SER A 213 -5.79 29.30 19.44
N GLY A 214 -4.99 28.35 19.94
CA GLY A 214 -5.39 27.24 20.77
C GLY A 214 -5.36 25.89 20.04
N SER A 215 -6.02 24.89 20.64
CA SER A 215 -6.04 23.52 20.14
C SER A 215 -7.46 22.99 19.88
N LYS A 216 -7.67 22.31 18.76
CA LYS A 216 -8.91 21.61 18.41
C LYS A 216 -8.63 20.12 18.22
N ILE A 217 -9.42 19.26 18.89
CA ILE A 217 -9.33 17.80 18.76
C ILE A 217 -10.62 17.31 18.11
N TYR A 218 -10.49 16.71 16.95
CA TYR A 218 -11.60 16.19 16.17
C TYR A 218 -11.99 14.79 16.66
N PRO A 219 -13.25 14.36 16.44
CA PRO A 219 -13.66 13.00 16.70
C PRO A 219 -12.93 12.01 15.79
N GLU A 220 -12.96 10.73 16.16
CA GLU A 220 -12.57 9.63 15.27
C GLU A 220 -13.30 9.71 13.94
N SER A 221 -12.56 9.49 12.86
CA SER A 221 -13.06 9.71 11.51
C SER A 221 -12.40 8.76 10.52
N THR A 222 -13.02 8.63 9.35
CA THR A 222 -12.40 8.02 8.17
C THR A 222 -11.31 8.95 7.61
N ARG A 223 -10.43 8.43 6.75
CA ARG A 223 -9.40 9.24 6.09
C ARG A 223 -10.00 10.47 5.37
N LYS A 224 -11.10 10.28 4.64
CA LYS A 224 -11.76 11.35 3.89
C LYS A 224 -12.30 12.44 4.81
N GLU A 225 -12.92 12.05 5.91
CA GLU A 225 -13.43 12.98 6.93
C GLU A 225 -12.29 13.71 7.63
N MET A 226 -11.18 13.04 7.96
CA MET A 226 -9.99 13.68 8.53
C MET A 226 -9.43 14.77 7.59
N ILE A 227 -9.37 14.49 6.29
CA ILE A 227 -8.94 15.49 5.29
C ILE A 227 -9.90 16.68 5.25
N ALA A 228 -11.21 16.46 5.40
CA ALA A 228 -12.19 17.54 5.50
C ALA A 228 -12.01 18.36 6.80
N GLN A 229 -11.83 17.68 7.94
CA GLN A 229 -11.55 18.29 9.24
C GLN A 229 -10.31 19.19 9.19
N TRP A 230 -9.25 18.75 8.51
CA TRP A 230 -8.03 19.53 8.29
C TRP A 230 -8.31 20.84 7.53
N LYS A 231 -9.12 20.78 6.46
CA LYS A 231 -9.45 21.95 5.63
C LYS A 231 -10.25 23.03 6.37
N GLU A 232 -10.90 22.70 7.47
CA GLU A 232 -11.61 23.69 8.30
C GLU A 232 -10.67 24.60 9.10
N TRP A 233 -9.43 24.15 9.37
CA TRP A 233 -8.51 24.90 10.21
C TRP A 233 -7.84 26.04 9.43
N LYS A 234 -7.85 27.25 10.00
CA LYS A 234 -7.14 28.40 9.45
C LYS A 234 -5.79 28.56 10.16
N PRO A 235 -4.66 28.48 9.43
CA PRO A 235 -3.35 28.71 10.03
C PRO A 235 -3.24 30.09 10.67
N ALA A 236 -2.62 30.16 11.84
CA ALA A 236 -2.38 31.42 12.53
C ALA A 236 -1.12 31.33 13.40
N GLY A 237 -0.38 32.44 13.47
CA GLY A 237 0.61 32.63 14.52
C GLY A 237 1.84 31.72 14.48
N LYS A 238 2.52 31.66 15.63
CA LYS A 238 3.63 30.74 15.94
C LYS A 238 3.22 29.82 17.10
N SER A 239 3.65 28.57 17.06
CA SER A 239 3.39 27.59 18.13
C SER A 239 4.55 27.53 19.12
N VAL A 240 4.22 27.23 20.38
CA VAL A 240 5.19 26.92 21.45
C VAL A 240 4.87 25.55 22.07
N THR A 241 5.84 24.98 22.80
CA THR A 241 5.70 23.69 23.50
C THR A 241 4.48 23.62 24.43
N SER A 242 4.07 24.73 25.05
CA SER A 242 2.87 24.79 25.87
C SER A 242 1.57 24.55 25.08
N ASP A 243 1.53 24.93 23.80
CA ASP A 243 0.37 24.67 22.93
C ASP A 243 0.23 23.18 22.64
N ILE A 244 1.37 22.51 22.42
CA ILE A 244 1.43 21.05 22.27
C ILE A 244 0.95 20.39 23.57
N ALA A 245 1.50 20.80 24.72
CA ALA A 245 1.13 20.26 26.02
C ALA A 245 -0.39 20.33 26.26
N ASN A 246 -0.99 21.49 25.99
CA ASN A 246 -2.44 21.70 26.10
C ASN A 246 -3.24 20.76 25.20
N ALA A 247 -2.81 20.58 23.95
CA ALA A 247 -3.46 19.66 23.01
C ALA A 247 -3.35 18.20 23.49
N LEU A 248 -2.17 17.77 23.96
CA LEU A 248 -1.95 16.41 24.46
C LEU A 248 -2.73 16.12 25.74
N VAL A 249 -2.84 17.08 26.66
CA VAL A 249 -3.65 16.94 27.88
C VAL A 249 -5.13 16.76 27.53
N ARG A 250 -5.65 17.57 26.61
CA ARG A 250 -7.04 17.42 26.13
C ARG A 250 -7.24 16.09 25.40
N LEU A 251 -6.29 15.67 24.57
CA LEU A 251 -6.33 14.40 23.85
C LEU A 251 -6.40 13.23 24.83
N ARG A 252 -5.53 13.22 25.84
CA ARG A 252 -5.53 12.20 26.89
C ARG A 252 -6.89 12.09 27.58
N ARG A 253 -7.50 13.22 27.97
CA ARG A 253 -8.83 13.21 28.61
C ARG A 253 -9.88 12.53 27.74
N ILE A 254 -9.89 12.82 26.43
CA ILE A 254 -10.83 12.21 25.50
C ILE A 254 -10.56 10.71 25.35
N LEU A 255 -9.28 10.31 25.20
CA LEU A 255 -8.91 8.90 25.06
C LEU A 255 -9.30 8.07 26.28
N ILE A 256 -9.10 8.61 27.49
CA ILE A 256 -9.52 7.96 28.75
C ILE A 256 -11.06 7.84 28.80
N SER A 257 -11.79 8.89 28.44
CA SER A 257 -13.26 8.88 28.47
C SER A 257 -13.91 7.90 27.47
N GLN A 258 -13.13 7.45 26.48
CA GLN A 258 -13.57 6.55 25.42
C GLN A 258 -13.06 5.12 25.60
N ASP A 259 -12.39 4.81 26.71
CA ASP A 259 -11.94 3.46 27.06
C ASP A 259 -13.16 2.56 27.30
N LYS A 260 -13.67 1.93 26.24
CA LYS A 260 -14.79 0.98 26.30
C LYS A 260 -14.29 -0.37 26.82
N MET A 261 -14.98 -0.94 27.80
CA MET A 261 -14.71 -2.31 28.28
C MET A 261 -14.85 -3.31 27.13
N GLY A 262 -13.77 -4.05 26.83
CA GLY A 262 -13.78 -5.16 25.86
C GLY A 262 -12.45 -5.36 25.13
N THR A 263 -12.00 -4.39 24.35
CA THR A 263 -10.74 -4.46 23.57
C THR A 263 -10.14 -3.07 23.41
N LYS A 264 -8.95 -2.85 23.98
CA LYS A 264 -8.24 -1.59 23.85
C LYS A 264 -7.66 -1.45 22.43
N PRO A 265 -7.98 -0.38 21.69
CA PRO A 265 -7.37 -0.13 20.39
C PRO A 265 -5.87 0.13 20.54
N VAL A 266 -5.10 -0.16 19.50
CA VAL A 266 -3.69 0.27 19.43
C VAL A 266 -3.68 1.75 19.10
N LEU A 267 -3.22 2.57 20.05
CA LEU A 267 -3.16 4.03 19.92
C LEU A 267 -1.76 4.46 19.47
N SER A 268 -1.66 4.99 18.26
CA SER A 268 -0.44 5.57 17.70
C SER A 268 -0.60 7.08 17.59
N VAL A 269 0.22 7.85 18.31
CA VAL A 269 0.23 9.31 18.29
C VAL A 269 1.47 9.80 17.56
N ILE A 270 1.29 10.49 16.45
CA ILE A 270 2.36 11.14 15.69
C ILE A 270 2.20 12.65 15.85
N ILE A 271 3.19 13.28 16.47
CA ILE A 271 3.27 14.71 16.68
C ILE A 271 4.10 15.31 15.55
N LEU A 272 3.51 16.19 14.75
CA LEU A 272 4.17 16.90 13.66
C LEU A 272 4.35 18.36 14.09
N THR A 273 5.59 18.80 14.30
CA THR A 273 5.80 20.13 14.89
C THR A 273 7.11 20.80 14.55
N ASN A 274 7.08 22.14 14.57
CA ASN A 274 8.25 23.00 14.68
C ASN A 274 8.10 23.98 15.85
N ALA A 275 7.34 23.66 16.90
CA ALA A 275 7.05 24.61 17.95
C ALA A 275 8.32 25.11 18.66
N LYS A 276 8.30 26.37 19.06
CA LYS A 276 9.38 26.99 19.82
C LYS A 276 9.35 26.58 21.30
N GLU A 277 10.48 26.69 21.97
CA GLU A 277 10.55 26.57 23.43
C GLU A 277 9.62 27.59 24.09
N GLY A 278 8.79 27.14 25.04
CA GLY A 278 7.85 27.96 25.77
C GLY A 278 8.31 28.19 27.22
N LYS A 279 7.74 29.19 27.90
CA LYS A 279 8.13 29.54 29.29
C LYS A 279 7.75 28.48 30.35
N SER A 280 7.12 27.35 29.98
CA SER A 280 6.55 26.34 30.90
C SER A 280 6.76 24.89 30.41
N ASP A 281 7.99 24.55 30.03
CA ASP A 281 8.37 23.30 29.35
C ASP A 281 8.14 21.99 30.14
N GLY A 282 8.09 22.05 31.47
CA GLY A 282 7.78 20.87 32.30
C GLY A 282 6.42 20.23 31.98
N SER A 283 5.48 21.02 31.45
CA SER A 283 4.14 20.56 31.07
C SER A 283 4.13 19.68 29.81
N TYR A 284 5.02 19.93 28.85
CA TYR A 284 5.07 19.19 27.59
C TYR A 284 5.61 17.77 27.79
N SER A 285 6.77 17.66 28.43
CA SER A 285 7.39 16.39 28.82
C SER A 285 6.46 15.52 29.68
N ALA A 286 5.76 16.14 30.64
CA ALA A 286 4.76 15.46 31.46
C ALA A 286 3.54 14.98 30.65
N ALA A 287 3.09 15.75 29.65
CA ALA A 287 1.98 15.35 28.79
C ALA A 287 2.33 14.13 27.90
N ILE A 288 3.57 14.06 27.40
CA ILE A 288 4.08 12.88 26.67
C ILE A 288 4.10 11.65 27.60
N GLU A 289 4.66 11.79 28.81
CA GLU A 289 4.67 10.72 29.80
C GLU A 289 3.25 10.23 30.13
N ALA A 290 2.29 11.16 30.26
CA ALA A 290 0.91 10.85 30.58
C ALA A 290 0.18 10.10 29.45
N LEU A 291 0.54 10.32 28.18
CA LEU A 291 0.05 9.54 27.04
C LEU A 291 0.69 8.14 27.00
N ARG A 292 1.99 8.03 27.28
CA ARG A 292 2.68 6.73 27.42
C ARG A 292 2.02 5.87 28.50
N GLN A 293 1.67 6.46 29.64
CA GLN A 293 1.03 5.76 30.77
C GLN A 293 -0.33 5.12 30.42
N ILE A 294 -1.05 5.65 29.42
CA ILE A 294 -2.32 5.05 28.95
C ILE A 294 -2.10 4.08 27.76
N GLY A 295 -0.85 3.76 27.45
CA GLY A 295 -0.48 2.80 26.40
C GLY A 295 -0.36 3.41 24.99
N CYS A 296 -0.34 4.74 24.85
CA CYS A 296 -0.09 5.35 23.54
C CYS A 296 1.38 5.22 23.16
N LYS A 297 1.63 4.78 21.91
CA LYS A 297 2.93 4.96 21.29
C LYS A 297 3.04 6.37 20.75
N VAL A 298 4.03 7.14 21.17
CA VAL A 298 4.22 8.52 20.74
C VAL A 298 5.45 8.63 19.85
N THR A 299 5.33 9.30 18.70
CA THR A 299 6.44 9.67 17.84
C THR A 299 6.41 11.17 17.60
N ILE A 300 7.53 11.84 17.78
CA ILE A 300 7.72 13.27 17.51
C ILE A 300 8.48 13.37 16.18
N LEU A 301 7.82 13.89 15.15
CA LEU A 301 8.45 14.28 13.90
C LEU A 301 8.68 15.79 13.92
N TYR A 302 9.94 16.17 14.16
CA TYR A 302 10.33 17.55 14.42
C TYR A 302 11.05 18.17 13.22
N SER A 303 10.57 19.35 12.80
CA SER A 303 11.25 20.19 11.83
C SER A 303 12.21 21.15 12.52
N SER A 304 13.51 20.94 12.29
CA SER A 304 14.60 21.43 13.13
C SER A 304 14.92 22.92 13.05
N TYR A 305 14.09 23.72 12.38
CA TYR A 305 14.40 25.12 12.08
C TYR A 305 13.91 26.13 13.11
N SER A 306 13.39 25.69 14.26
CA SER A 306 12.97 26.62 15.33
C SER A 306 14.06 26.94 16.34
N GLY A 307 15.25 26.33 16.21
CA GLY A 307 16.44 26.64 16.99
C GLY A 307 16.85 25.55 17.98
N PRO A 308 18.06 25.65 18.55
CA PRO A 308 18.65 24.61 19.40
C PRO A 308 17.92 24.40 20.73
N GLU A 309 17.41 25.48 21.33
CA GLU A 309 16.56 25.50 22.53
C GLU A 309 15.28 24.69 22.31
N SER A 310 14.56 25.01 21.23
CA SER A 310 13.34 24.30 20.85
C SER A 310 13.60 22.82 20.55
N ARG A 311 14.73 22.51 19.90
CA ARG A 311 15.15 21.12 19.68
C ARG A 311 15.45 20.38 20.98
N ARG A 312 16.09 21.04 21.96
CA ARG A 312 16.39 20.46 23.26
C ARG A 312 15.08 20.08 23.97
N ALA A 313 14.10 20.98 24.01
CA ALA A 313 12.79 20.70 24.60
C ALA A 313 12.11 19.46 23.99
N GLN A 314 12.19 19.27 22.67
CA GLN A 314 11.64 18.08 21.99
C GLN A 314 12.38 16.79 22.36
N LYS A 315 13.71 16.85 22.49
CA LYS A 315 14.52 15.70 22.93
C LYS A 315 14.30 15.35 24.40
N GLU A 316 14.15 16.34 25.27
CA GLU A 316 13.83 16.12 26.67
C GLU A 316 12.46 15.45 26.82
N ALA A 317 11.47 15.90 26.04
CA ALA A 317 10.17 15.26 25.98
C ALA A 317 10.24 13.82 25.45
N SER A 318 11.14 13.52 24.49
CA SER A 318 11.27 12.16 23.95
C SER A 318 11.82 11.17 24.97
N VAL A 319 12.73 11.59 25.86
CA VAL A 319 13.22 10.76 26.98
C VAL A 319 12.08 10.28 27.89
N ARG A 320 10.94 11.00 27.90
CA ARG A 320 9.73 10.61 28.65
C ARG A 320 8.86 9.57 27.94
N GLY A 321 9.29 9.04 26.80
CA GLY A 321 8.68 7.88 26.16
C GLY A 321 8.07 8.15 24.78
N ALA A 322 8.66 9.07 24.02
CA ALA A 322 8.38 9.23 22.60
C ALA A 322 9.61 8.88 21.76
N ASP A 323 9.39 8.39 20.55
CA ASP A 323 10.43 8.26 19.53
C ASP A 323 10.66 9.62 18.87
N PHE A 324 11.90 10.11 18.81
CA PHE A 324 12.23 11.42 18.25
C PHE A 324 12.88 11.28 16.88
N LYS A 325 12.23 11.86 15.87
CA LYS A 325 12.70 11.88 14.48
C LYS A 325 12.81 13.31 14.00
N GLU A 326 13.98 13.67 13.49
CA GLU A 326 14.29 15.03 13.08
C GLU A 326 14.38 15.12 11.55
N VAL A 327 13.65 16.06 10.97
CA VAL A 327 13.63 16.28 9.52
C VAL A 327 14.94 16.92 9.07
N THR A 328 15.48 16.39 7.98
CA THR A 328 16.67 16.90 7.29
C THR A 328 16.28 17.52 5.96
N TYR A 329 16.91 18.63 5.63
CA TYR A 329 16.64 19.39 4.40
C TYR A 329 17.87 19.42 3.51
N PHE A 330 17.63 19.40 2.20
CA PHE A 330 18.66 19.33 1.17
C PHE A 330 18.41 20.39 0.12
N GLN A 331 19.46 21.07 -0.31
CA GLN A 331 19.40 21.96 -1.46
C GLN A 331 20.65 21.82 -2.31
N ARG A 332 20.50 21.51 -3.60
CA ARG A 332 21.63 21.55 -4.53
C ARG A 332 21.84 22.97 -5.02
N ILE A 333 23.08 23.43 -4.98
CA ILE A 333 23.52 24.72 -5.49
C ILE A 333 24.66 24.53 -6.49
N ALA A 334 24.77 25.47 -7.43
CA ALA A 334 25.93 25.61 -8.29
C ALA A 334 26.57 26.97 -8.05
N THR A 335 27.88 26.97 -7.83
CA THR A 335 28.69 28.19 -7.69
C THR A 335 29.57 28.36 -8.92
N SER A 336 30.38 29.42 -8.93
CA SER A 336 31.41 29.61 -9.97
C SER A 336 32.48 28.52 -10.02
N ARG A 337 32.62 27.71 -8.97
CA ARG A 337 33.68 26.70 -8.84
C ARG A 337 33.17 25.30 -9.11
N ASP A 338 32.06 24.92 -8.49
CA ASP A 338 31.50 23.58 -8.56
C ASP A 338 30.01 23.53 -8.19
N SER A 339 29.46 22.33 -8.19
CA SER A 339 28.12 22.06 -7.66
C SER A 339 28.23 21.30 -6.35
N LYS A 340 27.42 21.69 -5.37
CA LYS A 340 27.39 21.08 -4.04
C LYS A 340 25.95 20.92 -3.55
N THR A 341 25.78 20.06 -2.56
CA THR A 341 24.53 19.91 -1.83
C THR A 341 24.70 20.47 -0.42
N LEU A 342 23.85 21.45 -0.09
CA LEU A 342 23.65 21.95 1.26
C LEU A 342 22.76 20.99 2.02
N VAL A 343 23.15 20.64 3.23
CA VAL A 343 22.41 19.73 4.12
C VAL A 343 22.14 20.45 5.44
N PHE A 344 20.87 20.62 5.79
CA PHE A 344 20.48 21.18 7.08
C PHE A 344 19.93 20.07 7.98
N GLN A 345 20.71 19.72 9.01
CA GLN A 345 20.46 18.59 9.90
C GLN A 345 20.83 18.97 11.34
N GLY A 346 19.97 18.62 12.30
CA GLY A 346 20.28 18.83 13.73
C GLY A 346 20.46 20.30 14.13
N GLY A 347 19.87 21.23 13.37
CA GLY A 347 20.05 22.67 13.54
C GLY A 347 21.40 23.20 13.03
N ARG A 348 22.12 22.42 12.21
CA ARG A 348 23.43 22.79 11.64
C ARG A 348 23.39 22.70 10.12
N LEU A 349 24.17 23.56 9.47
CA LEU A 349 24.36 23.55 8.03
C LEU A 349 25.66 22.83 7.67
N TYR A 350 25.57 21.94 6.69
CA TYR A 350 26.67 21.18 6.14
C TYR A 350 26.70 21.29 4.62
N VAL A 351 27.83 20.93 4.03
CA VAL A 351 28.08 20.95 2.59
C VAL A 351 28.70 19.61 2.19
N THR A 352 28.28 19.09 1.03
CA THR A 352 28.90 17.90 0.42
C THR A 352 28.90 18.03 -1.10
N PRO A 353 29.91 17.52 -1.81
CA PRO A 353 29.87 17.41 -3.27
C PRO A 353 28.93 16.30 -3.76
N GLN A 354 28.48 15.39 -2.88
CA GLN A 354 27.61 14.29 -3.24
C GLN A 354 26.17 14.74 -3.51
N VAL A 355 25.53 14.11 -4.49
CA VAL A 355 24.10 14.31 -4.76
C VAL A 355 23.30 13.42 -3.82
N LEU A 356 22.79 14.00 -2.74
CA LEU A 356 21.99 13.28 -1.76
C LEU A 356 20.49 13.34 -2.12
N GLY A 357 19.83 12.18 -2.08
CA GLY A 357 18.38 12.07 -2.19
C GLY A 357 17.69 12.02 -0.81
N SER A 358 16.37 12.20 -0.78
CA SER A 358 15.55 12.23 0.45
C SER A 358 15.60 10.96 1.31
N GLY A 359 16.12 9.84 0.80
CA GLY A 359 16.28 8.57 1.51
C GLY A 359 17.72 8.21 1.86
N ALA A 360 18.70 9.09 1.58
CA ALA A 360 20.10 8.81 1.84
C ALA A 360 20.36 8.73 3.35
N GLU A 361 21.10 7.70 3.79
CA GLU A 361 21.68 7.67 5.12
C GLU A 361 22.89 8.61 5.15
N ILE A 362 22.88 9.55 6.08
CA ILE A 362 23.87 10.61 6.16
C ILE A 362 24.83 10.25 7.28
N ASP A 363 26.08 9.98 6.91
CA ASP A 363 27.18 9.93 7.86
C ASP A 363 27.73 11.35 8.05
N GLU A 364 27.48 11.92 9.24
CA GLU A 364 27.94 13.27 9.60
C GLU A 364 29.47 13.42 9.53
N SER A 365 30.23 12.32 9.64
CA SER A 365 31.70 12.36 9.60
C SER A 365 32.27 12.76 8.24
N VAL A 366 31.48 12.59 7.17
CA VAL A 366 31.87 12.85 5.78
C VAL A 366 31.35 14.21 5.28
N LEU A 367 30.64 14.94 6.15
CA LEU A 367 30.04 16.23 5.82
C LEU A 367 30.95 17.39 6.25
N GLU A 368 31.15 18.37 5.36
CA GLU A 368 31.84 19.60 5.72
C GLU A 368 30.87 20.51 6.48
N LYS A 369 31.10 20.70 7.77
CA LYS A 369 30.32 21.63 8.59
C LYS A 369 30.58 23.07 8.17
N VAL A 370 29.51 23.83 7.95
CA VAL A 370 29.59 25.28 7.75
C VAL A 370 29.59 25.95 9.12
N ASP A 371 30.65 26.70 9.43
CA ASP A 371 30.68 27.49 10.65
C ASP A 371 29.77 28.72 10.51
N LEU A 372 28.89 28.91 11.47
CA LEU A 372 27.89 29.98 11.52
C LEU A 372 28.32 31.11 12.46
N SER A 373 29.50 30.99 13.09
CA SER A 373 30.01 31.97 14.04
C SER A 373 30.16 33.35 13.39
N GLY A 374 29.53 34.37 13.98
CA GLY A 374 29.70 35.78 13.60
C GLY A 374 28.65 36.36 12.65
N VAL A 375 27.80 35.53 12.02
CA VAL A 375 26.68 35.98 11.17
C VAL A 375 25.35 35.86 11.92
N TYR A 376 25.24 34.86 12.79
CA TYR A 376 24.03 34.62 13.58
C TYR A 376 24.32 34.56 15.07
N SER A 377 23.46 35.22 15.85
CA SER A 377 23.44 35.10 17.30
C SER A 377 22.94 33.70 17.66
N SER A 378 23.42 33.13 18.77
CA SER A 378 22.78 31.97 19.40
C SER A 378 21.31 32.30 19.70
N GLY A 379 20.39 31.97 18.78
CA GLY A 379 18.97 32.37 18.87
C GLY A 379 18.30 32.63 17.53
N ASP A 380 19.07 32.91 16.48
CA ASP A 380 18.49 33.11 15.15
C ASP A 380 18.19 31.77 14.46
N SER A 381 16.91 31.52 14.24
CA SER A 381 16.40 30.31 13.62
C SER A 381 16.72 30.26 12.13
N LEU A 382 17.55 29.30 11.71
CA LEU A 382 17.88 29.06 10.30
C LEU A 382 16.67 28.51 9.55
N ASN A 383 16.19 29.25 8.55
CA ASN A 383 15.08 28.82 7.70
C ASN A 383 15.59 27.93 6.55
N PRO A 384 15.16 26.64 6.43
CA PRO A 384 15.61 25.74 5.38
C PRO A 384 15.26 26.22 3.97
N TRP A 385 14.28 27.11 3.83
CA TRP A 385 13.89 27.68 2.53
C TRP A 385 14.82 28.80 2.05
N ALA A 386 15.81 29.19 2.87
CA ALA A 386 16.79 30.24 2.58
C ALA A 386 18.24 29.71 2.52
N LEU A 387 18.45 28.38 2.39
CA LEU A 387 19.78 27.77 2.49
C LEU A 387 20.79 28.31 1.46
N ALA A 388 20.40 28.52 0.21
CA ALA A 388 21.28 29.10 -0.81
C ALA A 388 21.78 30.50 -0.40
N SER A 389 20.87 31.39 0.00
CA SER A 389 21.22 32.75 0.44
C SER A 389 22.09 32.74 1.69
N LEU A 390 21.80 31.85 2.64
CA LEU A 390 22.62 31.63 3.84
C LEU A 390 24.05 31.22 3.47
N TYR A 391 24.18 30.28 2.53
CA TYR A 391 25.50 29.84 2.06
C TYR A 391 26.27 30.99 1.41
N GLU A 392 25.63 31.79 0.54
CA GLU A 392 26.26 32.96 -0.10
C GLU A 392 26.81 33.95 0.93
N GLU A 393 26.02 34.25 1.96
CA GLU A 393 26.38 35.19 3.02
C GLU A 393 27.58 34.68 3.86
N ILE A 394 27.54 33.41 4.26
CA ILE A 394 28.54 32.82 5.15
C ILE A 394 29.86 32.56 4.41
N ARG A 395 29.80 31.97 3.21
CA ARG A 395 31.00 31.60 2.43
C ARG A 395 31.51 32.73 1.55
N LYS A 396 30.76 33.84 1.43
CA LYS A 396 31.03 34.94 0.49
C LYS A 396 31.26 34.44 -0.94
N GLU A 397 30.54 33.38 -1.31
CA GLU A 397 30.62 32.72 -2.61
C GLU A 397 29.27 32.82 -3.31
N LYS A 398 29.24 33.41 -4.50
CA LYS A 398 28.01 33.62 -5.26
C LYS A 398 27.44 32.29 -5.79
N VAL A 399 26.16 32.06 -5.52
CA VAL A 399 25.37 30.96 -6.06
C VAL A 399 24.80 31.38 -7.41
N ILE A 400 25.15 30.64 -8.46
CA ILE A 400 24.71 30.87 -9.83
C ILE A 400 23.31 30.28 -10.04
N SER A 401 23.05 29.11 -9.47
CA SER A 401 21.73 28.47 -9.50
C SER A 401 21.48 27.61 -8.26
N SER A 402 20.22 27.43 -7.91
CA SER A 402 19.79 26.61 -6.78
C SER A 402 18.55 25.80 -7.14
N GLU A 403 18.55 24.50 -6.83
CA GLU A 403 17.36 23.66 -6.91
C GLU A 403 16.37 24.00 -5.79
N PRO A 404 15.08 23.61 -5.91
CA PRO A 404 14.14 23.64 -4.80
C PRO A 404 14.63 22.80 -3.62
N VAL A 405 14.38 23.28 -2.40
CA VAL A 405 14.72 22.57 -1.18
C VAL A 405 13.85 21.31 -1.06
N ARG A 406 14.49 20.18 -0.77
CA ARG A 406 13.85 18.88 -0.55
C ARG A 406 14.02 18.48 0.91
N SER A 407 13.15 17.61 1.42
CA SER A 407 13.23 17.09 2.79
C SER A 407 13.19 15.56 2.79
N ASN A 408 13.56 14.94 3.91
CA ASN A 408 13.28 13.53 4.20
C ASN A 408 11.98 13.32 5.00
N PHE A 409 11.11 14.34 5.11
CA PHE A 409 9.89 14.29 5.92
C PHE A 409 8.99 13.13 5.51
N SER A 410 8.67 12.98 4.22
CA SER A 410 7.86 11.86 3.72
C SER A 410 8.40 10.48 4.15
N VAL A 411 9.73 10.30 4.12
CA VAL A 411 10.38 9.05 4.52
C VAL A 411 10.24 8.81 6.02
N LEU A 412 10.49 9.83 6.84
CA LEU A 412 10.38 9.72 8.30
C LEU A 412 8.92 9.56 8.75
N PHE A 413 7.99 10.27 8.11
CA PHE A 413 6.56 10.13 8.32
C PHE A 413 6.12 8.70 8.03
N GLY A 414 6.52 8.16 6.88
CA GLY A 414 6.21 6.77 6.53
C GLY A 414 6.78 5.77 7.53
N LYS A 415 8.03 5.93 7.96
CA LYS A 415 8.61 5.12 9.05
C LYS A 415 7.87 5.25 10.38
N SER A 416 7.15 6.35 10.62
CA SER A 416 6.45 6.63 11.89
C SER A 416 5.04 6.04 11.92
N VAL A 417 4.35 6.11 10.79
CA VAL A 417 3.02 5.51 10.61
C VAL A 417 3.07 3.99 10.72
N THR A 418 4.14 3.38 10.23
CA THR A 418 4.16 1.92 10.05
C THR A 418 4.81 1.12 11.18
N TYR A 419 5.23 1.76 12.26
CA TYR A 419 5.93 1.08 13.36
C TYR A 419 5.00 0.32 14.33
N THR A 420 3.84 -0.16 13.88
CA THR A 420 2.91 -1.04 14.62
C THR A 420 2.95 -2.50 14.16
N SER A 421 3.92 -2.90 13.36
CA SER A 421 4.26 -4.32 13.19
C SER A 421 5.76 -4.51 13.40
N LYS A 422 6.16 -4.98 14.58
CA LYS A 422 7.01 -6.17 14.55
C LYS A 422 6.14 -7.27 13.95
N GLU A 423 5.99 -7.24 12.63
CA GLU A 423 5.81 -8.47 11.90
C GLU A 423 7.08 -8.65 11.09
N PRO A 424 7.58 -9.89 11.12
CA PRO A 424 8.96 -10.29 11.13
C PRO A 424 9.52 -10.26 9.71
N GLU A 425 10.72 -10.79 9.61
CA GLU A 425 11.26 -11.67 8.57
C GLU A 425 10.27 -12.59 7.80
N PHE A 426 8.96 -12.28 7.66
CA PHE A 426 7.94 -13.14 7.03
C PHE A 426 8.12 -13.32 5.52
N PHE A 427 8.86 -12.44 4.86
CA PHE A 427 9.07 -12.53 3.43
C PHE A 427 10.51 -12.93 3.16
N SER A 428 10.81 -14.22 3.39
CA SER A 428 11.98 -14.85 2.78
C SER A 428 11.71 -15.04 1.29
N GLY A 429 12.52 -14.43 0.44
CA GLY A 429 12.31 -14.53 -1.00
C GLY A 429 13.33 -13.74 -1.79
N LYS A 430 13.60 -14.17 -3.02
CA LYS A 430 14.53 -13.49 -3.92
C LYS A 430 13.86 -12.24 -4.47
N LYS A 431 14.54 -11.10 -4.40
CA LYS A 431 14.02 -9.82 -4.90
C LYS A 431 14.58 -9.55 -6.30
N ALA A 432 13.73 -9.12 -7.22
CA ALA A 432 14.12 -8.82 -8.60
C ALA A 432 13.41 -7.56 -9.12
N LEU A 433 14.13 -6.79 -9.94
CA LEU A 433 13.61 -5.61 -10.60
C LEU A 433 12.87 -6.04 -11.87
N VAL A 434 11.57 -5.81 -11.92
CA VAL A 434 10.70 -6.22 -13.03
C VAL A 434 10.25 -5.00 -13.80
N ARG A 435 10.37 -5.04 -15.13
CA ARG A 435 9.82 -4.05 -16.04
C ARG A 435 8.47 -4.51 -16.58
N ALA A 436 7.40 -3.81 -16.24
CA ALA A 436 6.05 -4.02 -16.80
C ALA A 436 5.46 -2.67 -17.24
N LYS A 437 4.77 -2.64 -18.39
CA LYS A 437 4.10 -1.43 -18.94
C LYS A 437 4.97 -0.15 -18.95
N GLY A 438 6.27 -0.30 -19.17
CA GLY A 438 7.22 0.83 -19.20
C GLY A 438 7.69 1.32 -17.83
N LYS A 439 7.27 0.69 -16.73
CA LYS A 439 7.76 0.98 -15.37
C LYS A 439 8.58 -0.17 -14.83
N ALA A 440 9.66 0.14 -14.12
CA ALA A 440 10.47 -0.82 -13.40
C ALA A 440 10.16 -0.73 -11.90
N PHE A 441 9.95 -1.87 -11.24
CA PHE A 441 9.67 -1.92 -9.81
C PHE A 441 10.18 -3.23 -9.21
N TRP A 442 10.49 -3.21 -7.92
CA TRP A 442 10.96 -4.38 -7.23
C TRP A 442 9.81 -5.31 -6.87
N MET A 443 9.94 -6.58 -7.26
CA MET A 443 9.06 -7.66 -6.84
C MET A 443 9.86 -8.67 -6.02
N GLN A 444 9.21 -9.26 -5.04
CA GLN A 444 9.78 -10.37 -4.28
C GLN A 444 9.11 -11.67 -4.72
N PHE A 445 9.94 -12.67 -4.99
CA PHE A 445 9.52 -13.99 -5.45
C PHE A 445 9.82 -15.04 -4.37
N PRO A 446 9.10 -16.17 -4.34
CA PRO A 446 9.42 -17.28 -3.46
C PRO A 446 10.87 -17.74 -3.67
N SER A 447 11.52 -18.22 -2.62
CA SER A 447 12.93 -18.65 -2.68
C SER A 447 13.18 -19.77 -3.71
N PHE A 448 12.18 -20.64 -3.94
CA PHE A 448 12.21 -21.72 -4.93
C PHE A 448 12.03 -21.25 -6.37
N PHE A 449 11.68 -19.99 -6.61
CA PHE A 449 11.47 -19.46 -7.95
C PHE A 449 12.82 -19.28 -8.66
N GLU A 450 12.92 -19.77 -9.89
CA GLU A 450 14.08 -19.57 -10.74
C GLU A 450 14.01 -18.18 -11.39
N LEU A 451 14.90 -17.29 -10.97
CA LEU A 451 15.03 -15.94 -11.50
C LEU A 451 16.31 -15.82 -12.32
N SER A 452 16.20 -15.18 -13.47
CA SER A 452 17.33 -14.83 -14.33
C SER A 452 17.04 -13.49 -15.01
N GLU A 453 18.07 -12.68 -15.18
CA GLU A 453 17.99 -11.42 -15.93
C GLU A 453 17.60 -11.71 -17.39
N GLY A 454 16.77 -10.85 -17.98
CA GLY A 454 16.17 -11.02 -19.30
C GLY A 454 15.00 -12.01 -19.37
N LYS A 455 14.66 -12.71 -18.27
CA LYS A 455 13.51 -13.63 -18.26
C LYS A 455 12.21 -12.85 -18.40
N LYS A 456 11.49 -13.12 -19.49
CA LYS A 456 10.13 -12.63 -19.73
C LYS A 456 9.12 -13.62 -19.17
N GLY A 457 8.06 -13.10 -18.58
CA GLY A 457 7.03 -13.93 -17.97
C GLY A 457 5.72 -13.20 -17.74
N ILE A 458 4.71 -14.00 -17.39
CA ILE A 458 3.44 -13.53 -16.85
C ILE A 458 3.31 -14.17 -15.48
N TRP A 459 3.34 -13.34 -14.45
CA TRP A 459 3.26 -13.78 -13.08
C TRP A 459 1.94 -13.35 -12.48
N LYS A 460 1.22 -14.30 -11.91
CA LYS A 460 0.17 -13.98 -10.95
C LYS A 460 0.83 -13.49 -9.68
N ALA A 461 0.32 -12.41 -9.11
CA ALA A 461 0.80 -11.83 -7.88
C ALA A 461 -0.36 -11.22 -7.09
N THR A 462 -0.31 -11.39 -5.78
CA THR A 462 -1.10 -10.62 -4.83
C THR A 462 -0.31 -9.37 -4.45
N PHE A 463 -0.85 -8.20 -4.76
CA PHE A 463 -0.34 -6.95 -4.21
C PHE A 463 -1.01 -6.64 -2.88
N LEU A 464 -0.22 -6.11 -1.96
CA LEU A 464 -0.65 -5.55 -0.69
C LEU A 464 -0.40 -4.05 -0.70
N SER A 465 -1.32 -3.32 -0.08
CA SER A 465 -1.14 -1.93 0.29
C SER A 465 0.05 -1.84 1.24
N SER A 466 1.16 -1.23 0.81
CA SER A 466 2.39 -1.16 1.60
C SER A 466 2.92 0.26 1.71
N PRO A 467 2.99 0.82 2.91
CA PRO A 467 3.65 2.10 3.14
C PRO A 467 5.18 2.02 3.18
N TYR A 468 5.75 0.81 3.09
CA TYR A 468 7.20 0.56 3.09
C TYR A 468 7.82 0.61 1.69
N SER A 469 6.97 0.65 0.66
CA SER A 469 7.35 0.71 -0.74
C SER A 469 7.23 2.13 -1.28
N SER A 470 8.19 2.57 -2.10
CA SER A 470 8.11 3.83 -2.84
C SER A 470 6.88 3.90 -3.75
N GLU A 471 6.33 2.73 -4.13
CA GLU A 471 5.13 2.62 -4.96
C GLU A 471 3.83 2.58 -4.14
N ALA A 472 3.91 2.66 -2.81
CA ALA A 472 2.79 2.48 -1.86
C ALA A 472 2.11 1.09 -1.93
N VAL A 473 2.73 0.13 -2.61
CA VAL A 473 2.30 -1.26 -2.75
C VAL A 473 3.49 -2.20 -2.77
N GLU A 474 3.31 -3.43 -2.28
CA GLU A 474 4.31 -4.49 -2.34
C GLU A 474 3.68 -5.80 -2.81
N VAL A 475 4.50 -6.71 -3.32
CA VAL A 475 4.04 -8.02 -3.76
C VAL A 475 4.27 -9.04 -2.66
N LEU A 476 3.23 -9.81 -2.32
CA LEU A 476 3.32 -10.93 -1.40
C LEU A 476 4.11 -12.08 -2.08
N PRO A 477 5.32 -12.44 -1.61
CA PRO A 477 6.18 -13.38 -2.35
C PRO A 477 5.53 -14.76 -2.53
N GLU A 478 4.96 -15.33 -1.47
CA GLU A 478 4.32 -16.66 -1.49
C GLU A 478 3.12 -16.74 -2.47
N SER A 479 2.58 -15.60 -2.92
CA SER A 479 1.49 -15.56 -3.89
C SER A 479 1.95 -15.62 -5.35
N VAL A 480 3.26 -15.46 -5.59
CA VAL A 480 3.77 -15.32 -6.95
C VAL A 480 3.87 -16.68 -7.64
N GLU A 481 3.09 -16.83 -8.70
CA GLU A 481 2.99 -18.06 -9.50
C GLU A 481 3.17 -17.72 -11.00
N ASN A 482 3.78 -18.62 -11.77
CA ASN A 482 3.71 -18.51 -13.23
C ASN A 482 2.25 -18.67 -13.67
N TYR A 483 1.77 -17.77 -14.52
CA TYR A 483 0.42 -17.86 -15.07
C TYR A 483 0.48 -18.52 -16.46
N PRO A 484 -0.04 -19.75 -16.63
CA PRO A 484 0.14 -20.52 -17.87
C PRO A 484 -0.91 -20.24 -18.94
N TYR A 485 -1.94 -19.44 -18.64
CA TYR A 485 -3.09 -19.21 -19.52
C TYR A 485 -3.04 -17.81 -20.17
N SER A 486 -3.96 -17.56 -21.09
CA SER A 486 -4.22 -16.29 -21.75
C SER A 486 -4.59 -15.23 -20.70
N PRO A 487 -3.80 -14.17 -20.54
CA PRO A 487 -4.00 -13.21 -19.48
C PRO A 487 -5.22 -12.30 -19.76
N PRO A 488 -6.16 -12.13 -18.80
CA PRO A 488 -7.14 -11.04 -18.85
C PRO A 488 -6.44 -9.68 -18.87
N ARG A 489 -6.73 -8.85 -19.88
CA ARG A 489 -6.14 -7.52 -20.04
C ARG A 489 -6.48 -6.58 -18.88
N THR A 490 -7.67 -6.76 -18.31
CA THR A 490 -8.18 -5.95 -17.19
C THR A 490 -7.46 -6.22 -15.87
N LEU A 491 -6.75 -7.36 -15.76
CA LEU A 491 -5.89 -7.68 -14.60
C LEU A 491 -4.40 -7.51 -14.89
N ASP A 492 -4.01 -6.95 -16.04
CA ASP A 492 -2.61 -6.63 -16.29
C ASP A 492 -2.22 -5.39 -15.47
N CYS A 493 -1.30 -5.56 -14.53
CA CYS A 493 -1.00 -4.61 -13.47
C CYS A 493 0.44 -4.11 -13.50
N ASP A 494 0.58 -2.85 -13.12
CA ASP A 494 1.79 -2.28 -12.52
C ASP A 494 1.42 -1.64 -11.17
N PRO A 495 2.40 -1.23 -10.35
CA PRO A 495 2.13 -0.66 -9.02
C PRO A 495 1.20 0.55 -9.04
N SER A 496 1.18 1.35 -10.11
CA SER A 496 0.30 2.51 -10.22
C SER A 496 -1.15 2.11 -10.43
N VAL A 497 -1.40 1.09 -11.25
CA VAL A 497 -2.76 0.52 -11.43
C VAL A 497 -3.30 0.00 -10.10
N VAL A 498 -2.48 -0.76 -9.37
CA VAL A 498 -2.85 -1.33 -8.07
C VAL A 498 -3.09 -0.24 -7.02
N ARG A 499 -2.21 0.75 -6.93
CA ARG A 499 -2.37 1.89 -6.01
C ARG A 499 -3.67 2.64 -6.29
N ASN A 500 -3.96 2.90 -7.56
CA ASN A 500 -5.22 3.55 -7.96
C ASN A 500 -6.44 2.69 -7.60
N TYR A 501 -6.34 1.36 -7.73
CA TYR A 501 -7.40 0.45 -7.29
C TYR A 501 -7.65 0.60 -5.78
N PHE A 502 -6.62 0.51 -4.93
CA PHE A 502 -6.75 0.67 -3.47
C PHE A 502 -7.33 2.03 -3.06
N GLN A 503 -6.93 3.11 -3.73
CA GLN A 503 -7.46 4.45 -3.47
C GLN A 503 -8.97 4.58 -3.79
N ASN A 504 -9.46 3.83 -4.78
CA ASN A 504 -10.84 3.91 -5.24
C ASN A 504 -11.78 2.90 -4.58
N THR A 505 -11.27 1.78 -4.08
CA THR A 505 -12.07 0.68 -3.51
C THR A 505 -11.93 0.52 -2.00
N GLU A 506 -11.01 1.26 -1.36
CA GLU A 506 -10.66 1.11 0.06
C GLU A 506 -10.23 -0.33 0.41
N LYS A 507 -9.74 -1.09 -0.57
CA LYS A 507 -9.16 -2.44 -0.37
C LYS A 507 -7.67 -2.32 -0.05
N SER A 508 -7.13 -3.32 0.64
CA SER A 508 -5.70 -3.43 0.96
C SER A 508 -4.99 -4.60 0.26
N LYS A 509 -5.74 -5.40 -0.49
CA LYS A 509 -5.25 -6.57 -1.23
C LYS A 509 -5.88 -6.61 -2.62
N PHE A 510 -5.08 -6.89 -3.63
CA PHE A 510 -5.56 -7.07 -5.00
C PHE A 510 -4.75 -8.14 -5.72
N ASP A 511 -5.44 -9.12 -6.30
CA ASP A 511 -4.83 -10.20 -7.07
C ASP A 511 -4.86 -9.83 -8.55
N CYS A 512 -3.69 -9.85 -9.21
CA CYS A 512 -3.61 -9.56 -10.63
C CYS A 512 -2.37 -10.16 -11.31
N LEU A 513 -2.13 -9.79 -12.57
CA LEU A 513 -1.07 -10.33 -13.41
C LEU A 513 -0.02 -9.27 -13.70
N VAL A 514 1.25 -9.59 -13.47
CA VAL A 514 2.38 -8.79 -13.90
C VAL A 514 2.96 -9.42 -15.16
N ARG A 515 2.80 -8.76 -16.30
CA ARG A 515 3.45 -9.13 -17.56
C ARG A 515 4.70 -8.29 -17.76
N GLY A 516 5.87 -8.93 -17.66
CA GLY A 516 7.11 -8.16 -17.67
C GLY A 516 8.37 -8.97 -17.95
N GLU A 517 9.49 -8.27 -17.79
CA GLU A 517 10.85 -8.78 -17.96
C GLU A 517 11.65 -8.50 -16.69
N ILE A 518 12.40 -9.50 -16.21
CA ILE A 518 13.35 -9.34 -15.11
C ILE A 518 14.57 -8.58 -15.63
N LEU A 519 14.83 -7.40 -15.08
CA LEU A 519 15.97 -6.57 -15.44
C LEU A 519 17.22 -6.88 -14.61
N GLU A 520 17.03 -7.08 -13.31
CA GLU A 520 18.12 -7.18 -12.34
C GLU A 520 17.68 -8.05 -11.16
N LEU A 521 18.62 -8.82 -10.60
CA LEU A 521 18.41 -9.55 -9.35
C LEU A 521 19.06 -8.78 -8.19
N ALA A 522 18.34 -8.64 -7.07
CA ALA A 522 18.92 -8.06 -5.87
C ALA A 522 20.08 -8.95 -5.39
N ARG A 523 21.25 -8.34 -5.19
CA ARG A 523 22.39 -9.03 -4.57
C ARG A 523 22.09 -9.30 -3.09
N PRO A 524 22.49 -10.45 -2.55
CA PRO A 524 22.24 -10.83 -1.17
C PRO A 524 22.83 -9.85 -0.15
#